data_AF-A0A931XI81-F1
#
_entry.id   AF-A0A931XI81-F1
#
_cell.length_a   1.000
_cell.length_b   1.000
_cell.length_c   1.000
_cell.angle_alpha   90.00
_cell.angle_beta   90.00
_cell.angle_gamma   90.00
#
_symmetry.space_group_name_H-M   'P 1'
#
loop_
_entity.id
_entity.type
_entity.pdbx_description
1 polymer ?
#
loop_
_entity_poly.entity_id
_entity_poly.type
_entity_poly.pdbx_seq_one_letter_code
_entity_poly.pdbx_strand_id
1 'polypeptide(L)' 'AGPIVAASATGLRPGDALSAVYLRCSRLAGVLLVRVADHLANGAAPPTRPQPSEGASFHHAPTREAVRAFLARGYRLV' A
#
# COMPACT_ATOMS: atom_id res chain seq x y z
N ALA A 1 5.03 -9.34 11.62
CA ALA A 1 4.21 -8.18 11.22
C ALA A 1 2.95 -8.15 12.11
N GLY A 2 2.37 -6.97 12.36
CA GLY A 2 1.28 -6.78 13.35
C GLY A 2 -0.12 -7.07 12.80
N PRO A 3 -1.18 -6.97 13.62
CA PRO A 3 -2.56 -7.16 13.17
C PRO A 3 -2.99 -6.08 12.16
N ILE A 4 -3.90 -6.45 11.26
CA ILE A 4 -4.45 -5.56 10.23
C ILE A 4 -5.62 -4.79 10.84
N VAL A 5 -5.52 -3.46 10.86
CA VAL A 5 -6.58 -2.55 11.34
C VAL A 5 -7.56 -2.19 10.21
N ALA A 6 -7.02 -1.87 9.04
CA ALA A 6 -7.81 -1.53 7.87
C ALA A 6 -7.04 -1.91 6.60
N ALA A 7 -7.75 -2.39 5.58
CA ALA A 7 -7.17 -2.73 4.30
C ALA A 7 -8.17 -2.44 3.18
N SER A 8 -7.66 -2.12 2.00
CA SER A 8 -8.46 -1.95 0.80
C SER A 8 -7.69 -2.50 -0.38
N ALA A 9 -8.40 -3.16 -1.30
CA ALA A 9 -7.84 -3.59 -2.56
C ALA A 9 -7.88 -2.43 -3.55
N THR A 10 -6.83 -2.32 -4.37
CA THR A 10 -6.86 -1.49 -5.57
C THR A 10 -6.60 -2.36 -6.79
N GLY A 11 -7.32 -2.08 -7.87
CA GLY A 11 -7.04 -2.68 -9.17
C GLY A 11 -5.81 -2.04 -9.83
N LEU A 12 -5.16 -2.84 -10.67
CA LEU A 12 -4.22 -2.39 -11.70
C LEU A 12 -4.96 -2.28 -13.02
N ARG A 13 -4.61 -1.31 -13.86
CA ARG A 13 -5.18 -1.16 -15.20
C ARG A 13 -4.08 -1.31 -16.25
N PRO A 14 -4.37 -1.91 -17.41
CA PRO A 14 -3.46 -1.83 -18.55
C PRO A 14 -3.10 -0.38 -18.85
N GLY A 15 -1.83 -0.11 -19.09
CA GLY A 15 -1.26 1.21 -19.31
C GLY A 15 -0.96 2.02 -18.04
N ASP A 16 -1.33 1.57 -16.84
CA ASP A 16 -1.02 2.29 -15.60
C ASP A 16 0.51 2.47 -15.46
N ALA A 17 0.96 3.71 -15.32
CA ALA A 17 2.33 3.98 -14.89
C ALA A 17 2.47 3.63 -13.39
N LEU A 18 3.64 3.14 -12.98
CA LEU A 18 3.89 2.79 -11.57
C LEU A 18 3.66 3.97 -10.61
N SER A 19 3.99 5.19 -11.04
CA SER A 19 3.72 6.40 -10.26
C SER A 19 2.22 6.63 -10.05
N ALA A 20 1.39 6.33 -11.06
CA ALA A 20 -0.05 6.42 -10.95
C ALA A 20 -0.62 5.36 -9.97
N VAL A 21 -0.08 4.14 -10.02
CA VAL A 21 -0.42 3.08 -9.06
C VAL A 21 -0.03 3.49 -7.63
N TYR A 22 1.19 4.00 -7.46
CA TYR A 22 1.69 4.49 -6.17
C TYR A 22 0.76 5.58 -5.59
N LEU A 23 0.44 6.60 -6.38
CA LEU A 23 -0.47 7.68 -5.94
C LEU A 23 -1.86 7.16 -5.58
N ARG A 24 -2.39 6.16 -6.30
CA ARG A 24 -3.67 5.51 -6.00
C ARG A 24 -3.60 4.79 -4.65
N CYS A 25 -2.54 4.01 -4.40
CA CYS A 25 -2.29 3.37 -3.12
C CYS A 25 -2.17 4.40 -1.98
N SER A 26 -1.41 5.49 -2.17
CA SER A 26 -1.25 6.54 -1.17
C SER A 26 -2.57 7.22 -0.81
N ARG A 27 -3.43 7.50 -1.81
CA ARG A 27 -4.76 8.07 -1.57
C ARG A 27 -5.65 7.12 -0.78
N LEU A 28 -5.67 5.84 -1.12
CA LEU A 28 -6.43 4.84 -0.37
C LEU A 28 -5.93 4.70 1.06
N ALA A 29 -4.61 4.68 1.27
CA ALA A 29 -4.03 4.67 2.61
C ALA A 29 -4.48 5.89 3.44
N GLY A 30 -4.52 7.09 2.84
CA GLY A 30 -5.05 8.29 3.49
C GLY A 30 -6.52 8.15 3.91
N VAL A 31 -7.38 7.62 3.04
CA VAL A 31 -8.80 7.37 3.36
C VAL A 31 -8.94 6.38 4.51
N LEU A 32 -8.16 5.30 4.51
CA LEU A 32 -8.18 4.31 5.59
C LEU A 32 -7.70 4.92 6.92
N LEU A 33 -6.66 5.76 6.87
CA LEU A 33 -6.13 6.45 8.04
C LEU A 33 -7.19 7.35 8.68
N VAL A 34 -7.96 8.10 7.88
CA VAL A 34 -9.05 8.94 8.39
C VAL A 34 -10.11 8.12 9.13
N ARG A 35 -10.50 6.96 8.59
CA ARG A 35 -11.46 6.05 9.26
C ARG A 35 -10.93 5.51 10.57
N VAL A 36 -9.65 5.14 10.61
CA VAL A 36 -9.00 4.69 11.85
C VAL A 36 -8.91 5.82 12.86
N ALA A 37 -8.60 7.03 12.42
CA ALA A 37 -8.55 8.20 13.29
C ALA A 37 -9.91 8.53 13.91
N ASP A 38 -11.01 8.32 13.19
CA ASP A 38 -12.36 8.53 13.71
C ASP A 38 -12.68 7.57 14.88
N HIS A 39 -12.31 6.29 14.80
CA HIS A 39 -12.43 5.37 15.94
C HIS A 39 -11.66 5.88 17.16
N LEU A 40 -10.41 6.29 16.96
CA LEU A 40 -9.54 6.78 18.03
C LEU A 40 -10.04 8.08 18.65
N ALA A 41 -10.55 9.00 17.84
CA ALA A 41 -11.11 10.28 18.29
C ALA A 41 -12.34 10.08 19.19
N ASN A 42 -13.09 9.00 18.98
CA ASN A 42 -14.24 8.61 19.80
C ASN A 42 -13.85 7.73 21.01
N GLY A 43 -12.55 7.60 21.32
CA GLY A 43 -12.06 6.77 22.42
C GLY A 43 -12.23 5.26 22.20
N ALA A 44 -12.52 4.83 20.98
CA ALA A 44 -12.69 3.43 20.62
C ALA A 44 -11.42 2.85 19.99
N ALA A 45 -11.09 1.61 20.34
CA ALA A 45 -10.08 0.86 19.60
C ALA A 45 -10.64 0.48 18.22
N PRO A 46 -9.90 0.73 17.12
CA PRO A 46 -10.34 0.28 15.80
C PRO A 46 -10.35 -1.26 15.76
N PRO A 47 -11.29 -1.88 15.03
CA PRO A 47 -11.33 -3.33 14.89
C PRO A 47 -10.04 -3.84 14.22
N THR A 48 -9.61 -5.03 14.58
CA THR A 48 -8.40 -5.64 14.00
C THR A 48 -8.65 -7.09 13.62
N ARG A 49 -7.85 -7.58 12.66
CA ARG A 49 -7.79 -9.01 12.30
C ARG A 49 -6.33 -9.49 12.23
N PRO A 50 -6.06 -10.78 12.48
CA PRO A 50 -4.72 -11.34 12.31
C PRO A 50 -4.19 -11.14 10.89
N GLN A 51 -2.88 -10.90 10.77
CA GLN A 51 -2.22 -10.87 9.48
C GLN A 51 -2.04 -12.30 8.95
N PRO A 52 -2.50 -12.62 7.72
CA PRO A 52 -2.24 -13.92 7.11
C PRO A 52 -0.74 -14.15 6.92
N SER A 53 -0.26 -15.36 7.23
CA SER A 53 1.13 -15.77 7.02
C SER A 53 1.38 -16.39 5.63
N GLU A 54 0.34 -16.92 5.00
CA GLU A 54 0.44 -17.58 3.70
C GLU A 54 0.42 -16.57 2.54
N GLY A 55 1.31 -16.76 1.55
CA GLY A 55 1.36 -15.95 0.33
C GLY A 55 1.93 -14.54 0.48
N ALA A 56 2.45 -14.17 1.65
CA ALA A 56 3.08 -12.87 1.87
C ALA A 56 4.55 -12.86 1.42
N SER A 57 5.01 -11.72 0.89
CA SER A 57 6.42 -11.47 0.59
C SER A 57 6.96 -10.30 1.42
N PHE A 58 8.27 -10.30 1.68
CA PHE A 58 8.97 -9.21 2.32
C PHE A 58 10.12 -8.73 1.43
N HIS A 59 10.23 -7.43 1.25
CA HIS A 59 11.25 -6.82 0.40
C HIS A 59 11.99 -5.74 1.19
N HIS A 60 13.33 -5.75 1.11
CA HIS A 60 14.16 -4.68 1.68
C HIS A 60 14.14 -3.43 0.78
N ALA A 61 14.55 -2.29 1.36
CA ALA A 61 14.71 -1.07 0.59
C ALA A 61 15.65 -1.33 -0.61
N PRO A 62 15.25 -0.97 -1.84
CA PRO A 62 16.08 -1.18 -3.01
C PRO A 62 17.34 -0.31 -2.92
N THR A 63 18.44 -0.80 -3.47
CA THR A 63 19.66 0.00 -3.59
C THR A 63 19.45 1.18 -4.54
N ARG A 64 20.30 2.21 -4.45
CA ARG A 64 20.21 3.38 -5.32
C ARG A 64 20.39 2.99 -6.80
N GLU A 65 21.25 2.02 -7.11
CA GLU A 65 21.39 1.46 -8.46
C GLU A 65 20.12 0.76 -8.93
N ALA A 66 19.48 -0.05 -8.06
CA ALA A 66 18.24 -0.73 -8.38
C ALA A 66 17.11 0.27 -8.69
N VAL A 67 17.01 1.35 -7.92
CA VAL A 67 16.06 2.43 -8.18
C VAL A 67 16.37 3.13 -9.50
N ARG A 68 17.64 3.42 -9.82
CA ARG A 68 18.02 4.05 -11.10
C ARG A 68 17.70 3.16 -12.30
N ALA A 69 18.08 1.89 -12.24
CA ALA A 69 17.79 0.91 -13.29
C ALA A 69 16.27 0.73 -13.48
N PHE A 70 15.51 0.82 -12.39
CA PHE A 70 14.06 0.79 -12.41
C PHE A 70 13.45 2.05 -13.05
N LEU A 71 13.88 3.25 -12.67
CA LEU A 71 13.35 4.50 -13.25
C LEU A 71 13.70 4.67 -14.73
N ALA A 72 14.85 4.17 -15.18
CA ALA A 72 15.31 4.29 -16.57
C ALA A 72 14.41 3.58 -17.60
N ARG A 73 13.59 2.62 -17.17
CA ARG A 73 12.77 1.76 -18.05
C ARG A 73 11.34 2.26 -18.30
N GLY A 74 10.93 3.40 -17.74
CA GLY A 74 9.68 4.08 -18.11
C GLY A 74 8.44 3.18 -18.10
N TYR A 75 8.19 2.47 -16.99
CA TYR A 75 7.22 1.37 -16.99
C TYR A 75 5.75 1.83 -16.99
N ARG A 76 5.02 1.38 -18.01
CA ARG A 76 3.57 1.23 -18.01
C ARG A 76 3.24 -0.26 -17.84
N LEU A 77 2.18 -0.59 -17.10
CA LEU A 77 1.62 -1.94 -17.09
C LEU A 77 1.20 -2.29 -18.52
N VAL A 78 1.69 -3.39 -19.07
CA VAL A 78 1.36 -3.85 -20.42
C VAL A 78 0.05 -4.64 -20.38
#